data_AF-A0A7Y5R8B0-F1
#
_entry.id   AF-A0A7Y5R8B0-F1
#
_cell.length_a   1.000
_cell.length_b   1.000
_cell.length_c   1.000
_cell.angle_alpha   90.00
_cell.angle_beta   90.00
_cell.angle_gamma   90.00
#
_symmetry.space_group_name_H-M   'P 1'
#
loop_
_entity.id
_entity.type
_entity.pdbx_description
1 polymer ?
#
loop_
_entity_poly.entity_id
_entity_poly.type
_entity_poly.pdbx_seq_one_letter_code
_entity_poly.pdbx_strand_id
1 'polypeptide(L)'
;MQYGNEETPPYYAFLSWQNYWHAWGNSQAYALLYAGRILDYAPFIEAALNEVRYFYPYCIEKGYLHEFRLVLEEHLIIRDPKPFTQIAYDISPMILAAVEAYRITGDTTYAQTAERLATWFSGSNPAGQAMYDPATGRGYDGIARDSTVNRNAGAESTIEALLSLQAIEKVTAGNWLGR
;
A
#
# COMPACT_ATOMS: atom_id res chain seq x y z
N MET A 1 -16.12 -7.63 0.29
CA MET A 1 -16.93 -6.89 -0.69
C MET A 1 -16.22 -5.58 -0.94
N GLN A 2 -16.06 -5.16 -2.20
CA GLN A 2 -15.46 -3.87 -2.56
C GLN A 2 -16.53 -2.79 -2.59
N TYR A 3 -16.13 -1.55 -2.33
CA TYR A 3 -17.03 -0.40 -2.34
C TYR A 3 -16.53 0.67 -3.32
N GLY A 4 -17.46 1.43 -3.89
CA GLY A 4 -17.15 2.43 -4.92
C GLY A 4 -16.88 1.80 -6.28
N ASN A 5 -16.38 2.61 -7.21
CA ASN A 5 -15.96 2.20 -8.55
C ASN A 5 -14.86 3.14 -9.07
N GLU A 6 -14.50 3.07 -10.35
CA GLU A 6 -13.42 3.89 -10.92
C GLU A 6 -13.65 5.41 -10.81
N GLU A 7 -14.91 5.85 -10.68
CA GLU A 7 -15.29 7.26 -10.57
C GLU A 7 -15.68 7.67 -9.14
N THR A 8 -16.11 6.71 -8.32
CA THR A 8 -16.75 6.98 -7.02
C THR A 8 -15.95 6.40 -5.85
N PRO A 9 -15.68 7.20 -4.80
CA PRO A 9 -15.04 6.71 -3.59
C PRO A 9 -15.80 5.53 -2.96
N PRO A 10 -15.09 4.57 -2.32
CA PRO A 10 -13.64 4.51 -2.13
C PRO A 10 -12.87 3.72 -3.21
N TYR A 11 -13.28 3.81 -4.48
CA TYR A 11 -12.45 3.32 -5.60
C TYR A 11 -12.11 1.82 -5.58
N TYR A 12 -13.09 0.98 -5.30
CA TYR A 12 -12.95 -0.48 -5.15
C TYR A 12 -12.18 -0.94 -3.89
N ALA A 13 -12.04 -0.10 -2.86
CA ALA A 13 -11.41 -0.51 -1.60
C ALA A 13 -12.08 -1.76 -0.98
N PHE A 14 -11.25 -2.71 -0.54
CA PHE A 14 -11.67 -3.78 0.36
C PHE A 14 -11.68 -3.25 1.79
N LEU A 15 -12.85 -3.17 2.41
CA LEU A 15 -12.95 -2.78 3.82
C LEU A 15 -12.41 -3.89 4.71
N SER A 16 -11.60 -3.49 5.70
CA SER A 16 -10.96 -4.38 6.67
C SER A 16 -12.00 -5.00 7.61
N TRP A 17 -12.99 -4.20 8.02
CA TRP A 17 -14.08 -4.66 8.88
C TRP A 17 -15.34 -3.80 8.73
N GLN A 18 -16.47 -4.41 8.35
CA GLN A 18 -17.76 -3.71 8.17
C GLN A 18 -17.62 -2.45 7.30
N ASN A 19 -17.78 -1.25 7.88
CA ASN A 19 -17.65 0.03 7.18
C ASN A 19 -16.29 0.71 7.41
N TYR A 20 -15.31 -0.01 7.97
CA TYR A 20 -14.01 0.52 8.35
C TYR A 20 -12.90 -0.03 7.44
N TRP A 21 -12.06 0.87 6.96
CA TRP A 21 -10.83 0.55 6.27
C TRP A 21 -9.64 1.00 7.10
N HIS A 22 -8.62 0.16 7.21
CA HIS A 22 -7.30 0.55 7.66
C HIS A 22 -6.22 -0.09 6.78
N ALA A 23 -5.07 0.56 6.71
CA ALA A 23 -3.90 0.10 5.97
C ALA A 23 -3.13 -1.00 6.72
N TRP A 24 -3.20 -1.01 8.05
CA TRP A 24 -2.41 -1.91 8.92
C TRP A 24 -2.59 -3.38 8.51
N GLY A 25 -1.55 -3.96 7.89
CA GLY A 25 -1.55 -5.34 7.44
C GLY A 25 -2.59 -5.68 6.37
N ASN A 26 -3.10 -4.70 5.63
CA ASN A 26 -4.17 -4.91 4.66
C ASN A 26 -3.67 -5.62 3.40
N SER A 27 -3.53 -6.95 3.50
CA SER A 27 -3.01 -7.81 2.44
C SER A 27 -4.09 -8.41 1.54
N GLN A 28 -5.32 -7.85 1.55
CA GLN A 28 -6.47 -8.46 0.88
C GLN A 28 -6.26 -8.58 -0.64
N ALA A 29 -5.87 -7.49 -1.32
CA ALA A 29 -5.56 -7.54 -2.75
C ALA A 29 -4.39 -8.49 -3.06
N TYR A 30 -3.29 -8.43 -2.30
CA TYR A 30 -2.17 -9.34 -2.51
C TYR A 30 -2.58 -10.82 -2.39
N ALA A 31 -3.35 -11.16 -1.34
CA ALA A 31 -3.83 -12.51 -1.11
C ALA A 31 -4.75 -13.00 -2.26
N LEU A 32 -5.64 -12.13 -2.75
CA LEU A 32 -6.53 -12.44 -3.87
C LEU A 32 -5.77 -12.60 -5.20
N LEU A 33 -4.80 -11.73 -5.49
CA LEU A 33 -3.93 -11.88 -6.68
C LEU A 33 -3.16 -13.20 -6.63
N TYR A 34 -2.51 -13.47 -5.49
CA TYR A 34 -1.68 -14.66 -5.32
C TYR A 34 -2.51 -15.95 -5.41
N ALA A 35 -3.64 -16.01 -4.70
CA ALA A 35 -4.54 -17.16 -4.71
C ALA A 35 -5.22 -17.33 -6.07
N GLY A 36 -5.73 -16.23 -6.66
CA GLY A 36 -6.39 -16.23 -7.96
C GLY A 36 -5.48 -16.76 -9.06
N ARG A 37 -4.20 -16.39 -9.06
CA ARG A 37 -3.22 -16.92 -10.01
C ARG A 37 -2.89 -18.40 -9.78
N ILE A 38 -2.82 -18.87 -8.53
CA ILE A 38 -2.56 -20.30 -8.25
C ILE A 38 -3.75 -21.18 -8.62
N LEU A 39 -4.96 -20.69 -8.36
CA LEU A 39 -6.21 -21.41 -8.57
C LEU A 39 -6.79 -21.21 -9.97
N ASP A 40 -6.16 -20.38 -10.81
CA ASP A 40 -6.67 -19.93 -12.11
C ASP A 40 -8.10 -19.38 -12.02
N TYR A 41 -8.34 -18.53 -11.00
CA TYR A 41 -9.66 -17.99 -10.69
C TYR A 41 -9.74 -16.48 -10.95
N ALA A 42 -10.16 -16.15 -12.18
CA ALA A 42 -10.28 -14.78 -12.68
C ALA A 42 -11.02 -13.80 -11.75
N PRO A 43 -12.15 -14.16 -11.09
CA PRO A 43 -12.84 -13.21 -10.22
C PRO A 43 -12.01 -12.69 -9.04
N PHE A 44 -11.06 -13.47 -8.51
CA PHE A 44 -10.14 -12.98 -7.47
C PHE A 44 -9.13 -11.99 -8.03
N ILE A 45 -8.60 -12.29 -9.22
CA ILE A 45 -7.62 -11.44 -9.89
C ILE A 45 -8.27 -10.10 -10.24
N GLU A 46 -9.44 -10.11 -10.90
CA GLU A 46 -10.15 -8.90 -11.32
C GLU A 46 -10.50 -7.99 -10.15
N ALA A 47 -11.04 -8.55 -9.06
CA ALA A 47 -11.37 -7.78 -7.87
C ALA A 47 -10.12 -7.10 -7.29
N ALA A 48 -9.02 -7.83 -7.15
CA ALA A 48 -7.80 -7.27 -6.59
C ALA A 48 -7.12 -6.24 -7.51
N LEU A 49 -7.11 -6.47 -8.82
CA LEU A 49 -6.60 -5.50 -9.79
C LEU A 49 -7.36 -4.18 -9.72
N ASN A 50 -8.67 -4.19 -9.50
CA ASN A 50 -9.46 -2.97 -9.33
C ASN A 50 -8.99 -2.14 -8.13
N GLU A 51 -8.76 -2.77 -6.98
CA GLU A 51 -8.26 -2.03 -5.80
C GLU A 51 -6.86 -1.43 -6.07
N VAL A 52 -5.94 -2.23 -6.61
CA VAL A 52 -4.57 -1.75 -6.90
C VAL A 52 -4.59 -0.62 -7.94
N ARG A 53 -5.46 -0.71 -8.95
CA ARG A 53 -5.54 0.26 -10.04
C ARG A 53 -6.14 1.59 -9.62
N TYR A 54 -7.18 1.59 -8.79
CA TYR A 54 -7.96 2.80 -8.51
C TYR A 54 -7.79 3.30 -7.07
N PHE A 55 -7.79 2.41 -6.08
CA PHE A 55 -7.72 2.82 -4.68
C PHE A 55 -6.30 3.16 -4.22
N TYR A 56 -5.26 2.43 -4.67
CA TYR A 56 -3.90 2.71 -4.21
C TYR A 56 -3.37 4.07 -4.67
N PRO A 57 -3.58 4.53 -5.92
CA PRO A 57 -3.26 5.90 -6.31
C PRO A 57 -3.95 6.94 -5.43
N TYR A 58 -5.23 6.72 -5.10
CA TYR A 58 -5.97 7.58 -4.17
C TYR A 58 -5.31 7.63 -2.78
N CYS A 59 -4.89 6.48 -2.22
CA CYS A 59 -4.16 6.45 -0.96
C CYS A 59 -2.86 7.28 -1.01
N ILE A 60 -2.07 7.14 -2.08
CA ILE A 60 -0.82 7.91 -2.28
C ILE A 60 -1.12 9.41 -2.36
N GLU A 61 -2.13 9.81 -3.14
CA GLU A 61 -2.52 11.22 -3.32
C GLU A 61 -3.04 11.88 -2.04
N LYS A 62 -3.63 11.07 -1.13
CA LYS A 62 -4.03 11.52 0.20
C LYS A 62 -2.91 11.45 1.24
N GLY A 63 -1.67 11.27 0.78
CA GLY A 63 -0.48 11.26 1.62
C GLY A 63 -0.30 9.98 2.41
N TYR A 64 -0.65 8.83 1.81
CA TYR A 64 -0.67 7.49 2.42
C TYR A 64 -1.68 7.37 3.57
N LEU A 65 -2.94 7.12 3.22
CA LEU A 65 -4.01 6.92 4.20
C LEU A 65 -3.69 5.77 5.16
N HIS A 66 -3.97 5.99 6.44
CA HIS A 66 -3.88 4.97 7.48
C HIS A 66 -5.25 4.33 7.76
N GLU A 67 -6.31 5.13 7.87
CA GLU A 67 -7.66 4.62 8.12
C GLU A 67 -8.76 5.59 7.67
N PHE A 68 -9.96 5.05 7.44
CA PHE A 68 -11.20 5.83 7.30
C PHE A 68 -12.45 4.97 7.57
N ARG A 69 -13.60 5.63 7.66
CA ARG A 69 -14.92 4.97 7.69
C ARG A 69 -15.75 5.33 6.48
N LEU A 70 -16.57 4.40 6.01
CA LEU A 70 -17.65 4.69 5.09
C LEU A 70 -18.93 4.98 5.87
N VAL A 71 -19.62 6.03 5.47
CA VAL A 71 -20.96 6.36 5.96
C VAL A 71 -21.88 6.48 4.76
N LEU A 72 -23.06 5.87 4.86
CA LEU A 72 -24.12 6.05 3.89
C LEU A 72 -24.96 7.24 4.33
N GLU A 73 -24.87 8.33 3.56
CA GLU A 73 -25.80 9.45 3.63
C GLU A 73 -26.73 9.39 2.40
N GLU A 74 -26.79 10.43 1.57
CA GLU A 74 -27.41 10.34 0.24
C GLU A 74 -26.58 9.49 -0.72
N HIS A 75 -25.26 9.47 -0.51
CA HIS A 75 -24.28 8.65 -1.21
C HIS A 75 -23.27 8.07 -0.20
N LEU A 76 -22.51 7.05 -0.61
CA LEU A 76 -21.39 6.55 0.19
C LEU A 76 -20.28 7.60 0.22
N ILE A 77 -19.90 8.02 1.42
CA ILE A 77 -18.83 8.99 1.63
C ILE A 77 -17.73 8.44 2.54
N ILE A 78 -16.49 8.86 2.28
CA ILE A 78 -15.34 8.64 3.17
C ILE A 78 -15.43 9.67 4.30
N ARG A 79 -15.49 9.17 5.53
CA ARG A 79 -15.56 9.95 6.77
C ARG A 79 -14.31 9.77 7.61
N ASP A 80 -13.87 10.87 8.22
CA ASP A 80 -12.72 10.96 9.11
C ASP A 80 -11.46 10.29 8.57
N PRO A 81 -11.01 10.59 7.32
CA PRO A 81 -9.78 10.03 6.80
C PRO A 81 -8.60 10.45 7.65
N LYS A 82 -7.83 9.48 8.15
CA LYS A 82 -6.62 9.73 8.93
C LYS A 82 -5.41 9.26 8.13
N PRO A 83 -4.45 10.15 7.85
CA PRO A 83 -3.20 9.77 7.19
C PRO A 83 -2.14 9.24 8.17
N PHE A 84 -2.40 9.23 9.49
CA PHE A 84 -1.43 8.87 10.52
C PHE A 84 -2.06 7.99 11.62
N THR A 85 -1.26 7.21 12.37
CA THR A 85 0.21 7.00 12.18
C THR A 85 0.48 6.28 10.86
N GLN A 86 1.66 6.44 10.26
CA GLN A 86 2.07 5.63 9.11
C GLN A 86 3.12 4.64 9.58
N ILE A 87 2.90 3.36 9.38
CA ILE A 87 3.90 2.32 9.73
C ILE A 87 4.29 1.52 8.50
N ALA A 88 5.46 0.87 8.54
CA ALA A 88 5.91 0.03 7.42
C ALA A 88 4.86 -1.04 7.02
N TYR A 89 4.10 -1.53 8.01
CA TYR A 89 3.04 -2.52 7.83
C TYR A 89 1.75 -1.96 7.22
N ASP A 90 1.62 -0.63 7.07
CA ASP A 90 0.60 0.00 6.23
C ASP A 90 1.00 -0.05 4.75
N ILE A 91 2.30 0.13 4.48
CA ILE A 91 2.84 0.41 3.14
C ILE A 91 3.18 -0.87 2.38
N SER A 92 3.88 -1.80 3.04
CA SER A 92 4.38 -3.03 2.44
C SER A 92 3.30 -3.88 1.77
N PRO A 93 2.11 -4.11 2.36
CA PRO A 93 1.05 -4.87 1.69
C PRO A 93 0.64 -4.29 0.33
N MET A 94 0.59 -2.95 0.21
CA MET A 94 0.26 -2.30 -1.06
C MET A 94 1.37 -2.47 -2.10
N ILE A 95 2.65 -2.42 -1.69
CA ILE A 95 3.79 -2.68 -2.58
C ILE A 95 3.72 -4.11 -3.11
N LEU A 96 3.53 -5.09 -2.23
CA LEU A 96 3.45 -6.50 -2.60
C LEU A 96 2.28 -6.78 -3.57
N ALA A 97 1.12 -6.19 -3.32
CA ALA A 97 -0.04 -6.30 -4.21
C ALA A 97 0.24 -5.67 -5.59
N ALA A 98 0.85 -4.48 -5.65
CA ALA A 98 1.17 -3.83 -6.91
C ALA A 98 2.24 -4.60 -7.71
N VAL A 99 3.24 -5.18 -7.06
CA VAL A 99 4.24 -6.06 -7.69
C VAL A 99 3.58 -7.33 -8.24
N GLU A 100 2.70 -7.98 -7.48
CA GLU A 100 2.00 -9.19 -7.96
C GLU A 100 1.04 -8.87 -9.11
N ALA A 101 0.37 -7.71 -9.07
CA ALA A 101 -0.48 -7.23 -10.17
C ALA A 101 0.33 -7.05 -11.46
N TYR A 102 1.51 -6.42 -11.37
CA TYR A 102 2.43 -6.32 -12.52
C TYR A 102 2.84 -7.70 -13.03
N ARG A 103 3.18 -8.64 -12.13
CA ARG A 103 3.62 -9.98 -12.52
C ARG A 103 2.54 -10.79 -13.24
N ILE A 104 1.28 -10.62 -12.84
CA ILE A 104 0.13 -11.30 -13.46
C ILE A 104 -0.19 -10.70 -14.84
N THR A 105 -0.11 -9.37 -14.96
CA THR A 105 -0.67 -8.66 -16.12
C THR A 105 0.37 -8.20 -17.14
N GLY A 106 1.61 -7.97 -16.72
CA GLY A 106 2.64 -7.26 -17.49
C GLY A 106 2.40 -5.76 -17.64
N ASP A 107 1.34 -5.21 -17.05
CA ASP A 107 0.97 -3.81 -17.18
C ASP A 107 1.86 -2.93 -16.28
N THR A 108 2.74 -2.16 -16.90
CA THR A 108 3.74 -1.30 -16.24
C THR A 108 3.16 -0.26 -15.29
N THR A 109 1.86 0.06 -15.39
CA THR A 109 1.21 0.99 -14.45
C THR A 109 1.23 0.45 -13.02
N TYR A 110 1.14 -0.88 -12.84
CA TYR A 110 1.26 -1.50 -11.52
C TYR A 110 2.68 -1.45 -10.97
N ALA A 111 3.70 -1.60 -11.82
CA ALA A 111 5.09 -1.44 -11.42
C ALA A 111 5.38 0.01 -10.98
N GLN A 112 4.84 1.01 -11.69
CA GLN A 112 4.94 2.42 -11.32
C GLN A 112 4.24 2.72 -9.98
N THR A 113 3.07 2.12 -9.73
CA THR A 113 2.38 2.22 -8.43
C THR A 113 3.23 1.62 -7.32
N ALA A 114 3.82 0.43 -7.54
CA ALA A 114 4.73 -0.21 -6.59
C ALA A 114 5.95 0.67 -6.29
N GLU A 115 6.56 1.27 -7.32
CA GLU A 115 7.69 2.20 -7.18
C GLU A 115 7.31 3.40 -6.31
N ARG A 116 6.19 4.06 -6.64
CA ARG A 116 5.72 5.23 -5.87
C ARG A 116 5.51 4.89 -4.40
N LEU A 117 4.87 3.75 -4.11
CA LEU A 117 4.69 3.27 -2.73
C LEU A 117 6.04 2.99 -2.05
N ALA A 118 6.97 2.32 -2.74
CA ALA A 118 8.29 1.99 -2.20
C ALA A 118 9.13 3.22 -1.88
N THR A 119 8.95 4.34 -2.58
CA THR A 119 9.65 5.60 -2.25
C THR A 119 9.33 6.14 -0.85
N TRP A 120 8.26 5.67 -0.19
CA TRP A 120 8.03 5.94 1.23
C TRP A 120 9.22 5.51 2.10
N PHE A 121 9.89 4.39 1.76
CA PHE A 121 11.07 3.92 2.49
C PHE A 121 12.33 4.77 2.25
N SER A 122 12.45 5.43 1.10
CA SER A 122 13.60 6.30 0.77
C SER A 122 13.41 7.77 1.16
N GLY A 123 12.20 8.16 1.57
CA GLY A 123 11.94 9.50 2.12
C GLY A 123 10.83 10.29 1.44
N SER A 124 10.18 9.75 0.40
CA SER A 124 8.98 10.32 -0.22
C SER A 124 7.74 10.05 0.65
N ASN A 125 7.79 10.55 1.87
CA ASN A 125 6.79 10.40 2.92
C ASN A 125 6.58 11.73 3.65
N PRO A 126 5.55 11.87 4.51
CA PRO A 126 5.26 13.14 5.20
C PRO A 126 6.36 13.66 6.12
N ALA A 127 7.35 12.85 6.50
CA ALA A 127 8.49 13.27 7.28
C ALA A 127 9.68 13.74 6.44
N GLY A 128 9.69 13.48 5.13
CA GLY A 128 10.82 13.77 4.25
C GLY A 128 12.09 13.01 4.64
N GLN A 129 11.96 11.87 5.32
CA GLN A 129 13.07 11.15 5.93
C GLN A 129 13.05 9.67 5.55
N ALA A 130 14.21 9.09 5.27
CA ALA A 130 14.32 7.67 4.98
C ALA A 130 13.80 6.83 6.15
N MET A 131 12.92 5.87 5.82
CA MET A 131 12.35 4.89 6.75
C MET A 131 13.10 3.55 6.68
N TYR A 132 14.04 3.40 5.75
CA TYR A 132 15.00 2.30 5.70
C TYR A 132 16.43 2.84 5.73
N ASP A 133 17.25 2.33 6.63
CA ASP A 133 18.69 2.61 6.68
C ASP A 133 19.47 1.47 6.01
N PRO A 134 20.03 1.68 4.81
CA PRO A 134 20.74 0.64 4.10
C PRO A 134 22.15 0.36 4.63
N ALA A 135 22.70 1.20 5.52
CA ALA A 135 23.98 0.94 6.18
C ALA A 135 23.82 -0.10 7.30
N THR A 136 22.66 -0.14 7.93
CA THR A 136 22.36 -1.05 9.06
C THR A 136 21.33 -2.13 8.72
N GLY A 137 20.60 -1.98 7.60
CA GLY A 137 19.50 -2.85 7.21
C GLY A 137 18.22 -2.64 8.03
N ARG A 138 18.13 -1.56 8.81
CA ARG A 138 17.01 -1.30 9.72
C ARG A 138 15.83 -0.65 8.99
N GLY A 139 14.63 -1.18 9.20
CA GLY A 139 13.38 -0.49 8.89
C GLY A 139 12.85 0.20 10.14
N TYR A 140 12.50 1.49 10.04
CA TYR A 140 11.95 2.27 11.14
C TYR A 140 10.43 2.05 11.28
N ASP A 141 9.95 2.05 12.51
CA ASP A 141 8.57 1.70 12.87
C ASP A 141 7.52 2.52 12.13
N GLY A 142 7.70 3.85 12.06
CA GLY A 142 6.69 4.70 11.45
C GLY A 142 6.87 6.19 11.65
N ILE A 143 5.86 6.94 11.19
CA ILE A 143 5.78 8.39 11.21
C ILE A 143 4.55 8.79 12.01
N ALA A 144 4.76 9.57 13.07
CA ALA A 144 3.71 10.12 13.90
C ALA A 144 2.99 11.30 13.22
N ARG A 145 1.87 11.73 13.80
CA ARG A 145 1.01 12.81 13.27
C ARG A 145 1.74 14.15 13.07
N ASP A 146 2.75 14.42 13.86
CA ASP A 146 3.58 15.64 13.78
C ASP A 146 4.79 15.47 12.83
N SER A 147 4.75 14.46 11.96
CA SER A 147 5.83 14.07 11.05
C SER A 147 7.12 13.60 11.75
N THR A 148 7.09 13.31 13.05
CA THR A 148 8.23 12.72 13.75
C THR A 148 8.41 11.26 13.35
N VAL A 149 9.65 10.89 12.96
CA VAL A 149 10.02 9.49 12.71
C VAL A 149 10.25 8.77 14.03
N ASN A 150 9.50 7.69 14.25
CA ASN A 150 9.83 6.70 15.27
C ASN A 150 10.95 5.81 14.74
N ARG A 151 12.18 6.01 15.25
CA ARG A 151 13.39 5.28 14.83
C ARG A 151 13.57 3.91 15.50
N ASN A 152 12.60 3.45 16.28
CA ASN A 152 12.58 2.06 16.69
C ASN A 152 12.58 1.17 15.44
N ALA A 153 13.30 0.06 15.52
CA ALA A 153 13.49 -0.87 14.41
C ALA A 153 13.30 -2.29 14.92
N GLY A 154 12.04 -2.65 15.12
CA GLY A 154 11.63 -3.98 15.53
C GLY A 154 11.62 -4.97 14.36
N ALA A 155 11.25 -6.22 14.66
CA ALA A 155 11.16 -7.28 13.65
C ALA A 155 10.12 -6.94 12.57
N GLU A 156 8.93 -6.47 12.95
CA GLU A 156 7.86 -6.12 12.00
C GLU A 156 8.34 -5.07 10.99
N SER A 157 8.74 -3.89 11.45
CA SER A 157 9.14 -2.78 10.58
C SER A 157 10.36 -3.11 9.71
N THR A 158 11.31 -3.87 10.23
CA THR A 158 12.48 -4.31 9.47
C THR A 158 12.11 -5.35 8.40
N ILE A 159 11.28 -6.34 8.73
CA ILE A 159 10.84 -7.36 7.77
C ILE A 159 9.99 -6.71 6.67
N GLU A 160 9.05 -5.84 7.02
CA GLU A 160 8.20 -5.16 6.04
C GLU A 160 9.02 -4.30 5.07
N ALA A 161 10.04 -3.59 5.57
CA ALA A 161 10.97 -2.86 4.72
C ALA A 161 11.72 -3.81 3.77
N LEU A 162 12.33 -4.87 4.28
CA LEU A 162 13.12 -5.81 3.49
C LEU A 162 12.29 -6.56 2.44
N LEU A 163 11.07 -7.00 2.79
CA LEU A 163 10.14 -7.61 1.84
C LEU A 163 9.74 -6.64 0.74
N SER A 164 9.47 -5.38 1.09
CA SER A 164 9.16 -4.32 0.12
C SER A 164 10.33 -4.09 -0.84
N LEU A 165 11.55 -3.94 -0.30
CA LEU A 165 12.77 -3.74 -1.08
C LEU A 165 13.03 -4.91 -2.05
N GLN A 166 12.91 -6.15 -1.57
CA GLN A 166 13.08 -7.35 -2.39
C GLN A 166 12.00 -7.52 -3.46
N ALA A 167 10.77 -7.09 -3.19
CA ALA A 167 9.68 -7.18 -4.14
C ALA A 167 9.88 -6.18 -5.29
N ILE A 168 10.26 -4.95 -4.96
CA ILE A 168 10.40 -3.89 -5.96
C ILE A 168 11.66 -4.09 -6.84
N GLU A 169 12.76 -4.62 -6.29
CA GLU A 169 13.95 -5.01 -7.07
C GLU A 169 13.64 -5.97 -8.23
N LYS A 170 12.56 -6.75 -8.15
CA LYS A 170 12.16 -7.69 -9.21
C LYS A 170 11.43 -7.04 -10.38
N VAL A 171 10.90 -5.83 -10.21
CA VAL A 171 10.04 -5.16 -11.21
C VAL A 171 10.61 -3.83 -11.70
N THR A 172 11.67 -3.33 -11.06
CA THR A 172 12.32 -2.07 -11.42
C THR A 172 13.75 -2.32 -11.87
N ALA A 173 14.17 -1.76 -12.99
CA ALA A 173 15.56 -1.79 -13.45
C ALA A 173 16.41 -0.61 -12.93
N GLY A 174 15.83 0.29 -12.14
CA GLY A 174 16.41 1.57 -11.72
C GLY A 174 16.74 1.66 -10.24
N ASN A 175 17.63 2.59 -9.89
CA ASN A 175 18.08 2.84 -8.52
C ASN A 175 17.07 3.70 -7.75
N TRP A 176 15.92 3.12 -7.38
CA TRP A 176 14.82 3.81 -6.70
C TRP A 176 15.14 4.23 -5.24
N LEU A 177 16.24 3.70 -4.69
CA LEU A 177 16.79 4.11 -3.39
C LEU A 177 17.61 5.41 -3.44
N GLY A 178 17.69 6.09 -4.59
CA GLY A 178 18.35 7.39 -4.71
C GLY A 178 19.86 7.36 -4.54
N ARG A 179 20.52 6.26 -4.94
CA ARG A 179 21.98 6.11 -4.95
C ARG A 179 22.59 6.43 -6.32
#